data_AF-A0A962Q446-F1
#
_entry.id   AF-A0A962Q446-F1
#
_cell.length_a   1.000
_cell.length_b   1.000
_cell.length_c   1.000
_cell.angle_alpha   90.00
_cell.angle_beta   90.00
_cell.angle_gamma   90.00
#
_symmetry.space_group_name_H-M   'P 1'
#
loop_
_entity.id
_entity.type
_entity.pdbx_description
1 polymer ?
#
loop_
_entity_poly.entity_id
_entity_poly.type
_entity_poly.pdbx_seq_one_letter_code
_entity_poly.pdbx_strand_id
1 'polypeptide(L)'
;MILERYIANNLVKGWLLVLLVLGSVFGLIGFVQELDHTRFDYNALAVGRYTLFSLPQQLVSLAPVIALLGSIVALASLDRFNELTIISCTGFSRARLLLAIALPT
;
A
#
# COMPACT_ATOMS: atom_id res chain seq x y z
N MET A 1 16.46 15.04 9.26
CA MET A 1 15.06 15.50 9.28
C MET A 1 14.46 15.76 7.90
N ILE A 2 14.95 16.71 7.08
CA ILE A 2 14.32 16.97 5.76
C ILE A 2 14.38 15.74 4.84
N LEU A 3 15.55 15.09 4.76
CA LEU A 3 15.74 13.87 3.97
C LEU A 3 14.87 12.70 4.48
N GLU A 4 14.81 12.50 5.79
CA GLU A 4 13.99 11.46 6.42
C GLU A 4 12.50 11.65 6.08
N ARG A 5 11.98 12.89 6.16
CA ARG A 5 10.60 13.21 5.80
C ARG A 5 10.32 13.03 4.31
N TYR A 6 11.31 13.29 3.45
CA TYR A 6 11.18 13.06 2.02
C TYR A 6 11.09 11.56 1.70
N ILE A 7 11.98 10.74 2.28
CA ILE A 7 11.96 9.28 2.15
C ILE A 7 10.63 8.72 2.69
N ALA A 8 10.19 9.17 3.87
CA ALA A 8 8.93 8.75 4.46
C ALA A 8 7.72 9.10 3.57
N ASN A 9 7.66 10.31 3.02
CA ASN A 9 6.59 10.70 2.11
C ASN A 9 6.58 9.87 0.82
N ASN A 10 7.76 9.49 0.32
CA ASN A 10 7.87 8.63 -0.85
C ASN A 10 7.46 7.17 -0.53
N LEU A 11 7.75 6.69 0.69
CA LEU A 11 7.24 5.44 1.22
C LEU A 11 5.71 5.41 1.31
N VAL A 12 5.13 6.45 1.91
CA VAL A 12 3.67 6.58 2.04
C VAL A 12 3.01 6.56 0.67
N LYS A 13 3.57 7.24 -0.34
CA LYS A 13 3.07 7.18 -1.71
C LYS A 13 3.11 5.77 -2.28
N GLY A 14 4.21 5.04 -2.10
CA GLY A 14 4.33 3.64 -2.55
C GLY A 14 3.31 2.72 -1.88
N TRP A 15 3.11 2.88 -0.57
CA TRP A 15 2.09 2.16 0.19
C TRP A 15 0.68 2.47 -0.30
N LEU A 16 0.38 3.74 -0.54
CA LEU A 16 -0.92 4.20 -1.04
C LEU A 16 -1.20 3.61 -2.44
N LEU A 17 -0.18 3.56 -3.31
CA LEU A 17 -0.29 2.98 -4.65
C LEU A 17 -0.63 1.48 -4.57
N VAL A 18 0.10 0.73 -3.75
CA VAL A 18 -0.12 -0.71 -3.54
C VAL A 18 -1.48 -0.97 -2.90
N LEU A 19 -1.88 -0.17 -1.91
CA LEU A 19 -3.19 -0.25 -1.27
C LEU A 19 -4.32 0.01 -2.27
N LEU A 20 -4.16 0.98 -3.17
CA LEU A 20 -5.16 1.29 -4.20
C LEU A 20 -5.28 0.15 -5.21
N VAL A 21 -4.15 -0.39 -5.68
CA VAL A 21 -4.14 -1.51 -6.64
C VAL A 21 -4.78 -2.76 -6.03
N LEU A 22 -4.31 -3.19 -4.85
CA LEU A 22 -4.86 -4.37 -4.17
C LEU A 22 -6.31 -4.14 -3.77
N GLY A 23 -6.62 -2.99 -3.15
CA GLY A 23 -7.98 -2.64 -2.73
C GLY A 23 -8.97 -2.63 -3.90
N SER A 24 -8.54 -2.15 -5.08
CA SER A 24 -9.36 -2.20 -6.30
C SER A 24 -9.61 -3.63 -6.77
N VAL A 25 -8.57 -4.46 -6.86
CA VAL A 25 -8.69 -5.87 -7.30
C VAL A 25 -9.56 -6.67 -6.34
N PHE A 26 -9.29 -6.59 -5.03
CA PHE A 26 -10.07 -7.31 -4.01
C PHE A 26 -11.50 -6.80 -3.91
N GLY A 27 -11.71 -5.49 -4.03
CA GLY A 27 -13.05 -4.90 -4.06
C GLY A 27 -13.87 -5.38 -5.25
N LEU A 28 -13.26 -5.46 -6.43
CA LEU A 28 -13.93 -5.95 -7.65
C LEU A 28 -14.25 -7.44 -7.53
N ILE A 29 -13.31 -8.26 -7.03
CA ILE A 29 -13.53 -9.69 -6.80
C ILE A 29 -14.68 -9.91 -5.80
N GLY A 30 -14.66 -9.21 -4.66
CA GLY A 30 -15.72 -9.30 -3.66
C GLY A 30 -17.08 -8.86 -4.19
N PHE A 31 -17.11 -7.83 -5.04
CA PHE A 31 -18.33 -7.37 -5.70
C PHE A 31 -18.88 -8.41 -6.69
N VAL A 32 -18.03 -9.03 -7.51
CA VAL A 32 -18.43 -10.06 -8.48
C VAL A 32 -18.90 -11.34 -7.79
N GLN A 33 -18.22 -11.76 -6.73
CA GLN A 33 -18.60 -12.95 -5.96
C GLN A 33 -19.99 -12.82 -5.34
N GLU A 34 -20.30 -11.65 -4.78
CA GLU A 34 -21.60 -11.40 -4.17
C GLU A 34 -22.72 -11.30 -5.22
N LEU A 35 -22.42 -10.77 -6.41
CA LEU A 35 -23.35 -10.76 -7.54
C LEU A 35 -23.66 -12.17 -8.08
N ASP A 36 -22.68 -13.08 -8.15
CA ASP A 36 -22.91 -14.46 -8.60
C ASP A 36 -23.63 -15.30 -7.54
N HIS A 37 -23.45 -15.01 -6.25
CA HIS A 37 -24.23 -15.61 -5.17
C HIS A 37 -25.69 -15.14 -5.16
N THR A 38 -25.94 -13.89 -5.53
CA THR A 38 -27.28 -13.29 -5.52
C THR A 38 -27.92 -13.38 -6.91
N ARG A 39 -28.14 -14.60 -7.41
CA ARG A 39 -28.59 -14.81 -8.81
C ARG A 39 -29.93 -14.16 -9.20
N PHE A 40 -30.77 -13.67 -8.27
CA PHE A 40 -32.16 -13.28 -8.61
C PHE A 40 -32.80 -12.13 -7.82
N ASP A 41 -32.17 -11.55 -6.79
CA ASP A 41 -32.78 -10.44 -6.02
C ASP A 41 -32.02 -9.13 -6.19
N TYR A 42 -32.73 -8.11 -6.65
CA TYR A 42 -32.26 -6.85 -7.25
C TYR A 42 -31.64 -5.86 -6.25
N ASN A 43 -30.84 -6.32 -5.29
CA ASN A 43 -30.31 -5.49 -4.22
C ASN A 43 -28.80 -5.21 -4.37
N ALA A 44 -28.39 -4.71 -5.54
CA ALA A 44 -27.02 -4.27 -5.83
C ALA A 44 -26.50 -3.24 -4.79
N LEU A 45 -27.40 -2.47 -4.16
CA LEU A 45 -27.09 -1.54 -3.08
C LEU A 45 -26.72 -2.24 -1.76
N ALA A 46 -27.34 -3.36 -1.43
CA ALA A 46 -26.98 -4.16 -0.25
C ALA A 46 -25.66 -4.90 -0.45
N VAL A 47 -25.45 -5.45 -1.66
CA VAL A 47 -24.17 -6.05 -2.09
C VAL A 47 -23.03 -5.04 -1.98
N GLY A 48 -23.20 -3.84 -2.54
CA GLY A 48 -22.21 -2.78 -2.43
C GLY A 48 -21.87 -2.40 -0.98
N ARG A 49 -22.86 -2.36 -0.08
CA ARG A 49 -22.65 -2.13 1.35
C ARG A 49 -21.89 -3.26 2.03
N TYR A 50 -22.21 -4.51 1.71
CA TYR A 50 -21.53 -5.68 2.28
C TYR A 50 -20.07 -5.75 1.82
N THR A 51 -19.80 -5.53 0.52
CA THR A 51 -18.45 -5.41 -0.02
C THR A 51 -17.68 -4.26 0.63
N LEU A 52 -18.34 -3.12 0.91
CA LEU A 52 -17.71 -1.99 1.61
C LEU A 52 -17.30 -2.34 3.05
N PHE A 53 -18.08 -3.17 3.74
CA PHE A 53 -17.78 -3.62 5.11
C PHE A 53 -16.75 -4.76 5.15
N SER A 54 -16.64 -5.59 4.11
CA SER A 54 -15.66 -6.69 4.05
C SER A 54 -14.27 -6.23 3.59
N LEU A 55 -14.21 -5.17 2.76
CA LEU A 55 -12.97 -4.53 2.31
C LEU A 55 -11.98 -4.16 3.44
N PRO A 56 -12.38 -3.44 4.51
CA PRO A 56 -11.46 -3.09 5.59
C PRO A 56 -10.89 -4.32 6.30
N GLN A 57 -11.69 -5.38 6.48
CA GLN A 57 -11.23 -6.63 7.09
C GLN A 57 -10.18 -7.34 6.21
N GLN A 58 -10.39 -7.35 4.88
CA GLN A 58 -9.42 -7.90 3.93
C GLN A 58 -8.13 -7.06 3.85
N LEU A 59 -8.24 -5.72 3.92
CA LEU A 59 -7.06 -4.86 3.94
C LEU A 59 -6.21 -5.06 5.19
N VAL A 60 -6.82 -5.30 6.36
CA VAL A 60 -6.09 -5.58 7.60
C VAL A 60 -5.40 -6.94 7.57
N SER A 61 -6.05 -7.98 7.02
CA SER A 61 -5.41 -9.30 6.89
C SER A 61 -4.25 -9.27 5.89
N LEU A 62 -4.34 -8.42 4.86
CA LEU A 62 -3.29 -8.20 3.87
C LEU A 62 -2.31 -7.11 4.26
N ALA A 63 -2.45 -6.47 5.42
CA ALA A 63 -1.59 -5.37 5.85
C ALA A 63 -0.08 -5.71 5.81
N PRO A 64 0.38 -6.91 6.22
CA PRO A 64 1.79 -7.27 6.11
C PRO A 64 2.27 -7.33 4.65
N VAL A 65 1.42 -7.83 3.75
CA VAL A 65 1.73 -7.95 2.32
C VAL A 65 1.77 -6.56 1.67
N ILE A 66 0.81 -5.70 2.01
CA ILE A 66 0.74 -4.30 1.55
C ILE A 66 1.97 -3.53 2.02
N ALA A 67 2.36 -3.68 3.29
CA ALA A 67 3.54 -3.03 3.85
C ALA A 67 4.84 -3.51 3.17
N LEU A 68 4.97 -4.81 2.91
CA LEU A 68 6.13 -5.38 2.22
C LEU A 68 6.23 -4.86 0.78
N LEU A 69 5.18 -5.06 -0.02
CA LEU A 69 5.14 -4.66 -1.43
C LEU A 69 5.26 -3.15 -1.57
N GLY A 70 4.55 -2.40 -0.74
CA GLY A 70 4.61 -0.95 -0.74
C GLY A 70 6.01 -0.43 -0.42
N SER A 71 6.71 -1.05 0.53
CA SER A 71 8.09 -0.67 0.86
C SER A 71 9.04 -0.99 -0.30
N ILE A 72 8.88 -2.14 -0.96
CA ILE A 72 9.68 -2.51 -2.14
C ILE A 72 9.43 -1.51 -3.28
N VAL A 73 8.18 -1.17 -3.57
CA VAL A 73 7.83 -0.21 -4.63
C VAL A 73 8.39 1.18 -4.32
N ALA A 74 8.29 1.62 -3.06
CA ALA A 74 8.86 2.89 -2.64
C ALA A 74 10.39 2.92 -2.75
N LEU A 75 11.08 1.89 -2.28
CA LEU A 75 12.54 1.77 -2.41
C LEU A 75 12.97 1.70 -3.87
N ALA A 76 12.26 0.92 -4.70
CA ALA A 76 12.54 0.84 -6.14
C ALA A 76 12.40 2.21 -6.81
N SER A 77 11.45 3.04 -6.38
CA SER A 77 11.33 4.39 -6.91
C SER A 77 12.49 5.30 -6.51
N LEU A 78 13.00 5.20 -5.26
CA LEU A 78 14.18 5.93 -4.78
C LEU A 78 15.46 5.49 -5.50
N ASP A 79 15.59 4.20 -5.79
CA ASP A 79 16.74 3.62 -6.51
C ASP A 79 16.74 4.02 -7.98
N ARG A 80 15.57 4.05 -8.63
CA ARG A 80 15.41 4.43 -10.05
C ARG A 80 15.88 5.85 -10.35
N PHE A 81 15.85 6.76 -9.38
CA PHE A 81 16.36 8.12 -9.51
C PHE A 81 17.78 8.31 -8.95
N ASN A 82 18.50 7.22 -8.63
CA ASN A 82 19.82 7.22 -7.98
C ASN A 82 19.85 7.97 -6.63
N GLU A 83 18.71 8.24 -6.00
CA GLU A 83 18.64 9.03 -4.76
C GLU A 83 19.27 8.25 -3.60
N LEU A 84 19.02 6.93 -3.53
CA LEU A 84 19.66 6.04 -2.55
C LEU A 84 21.19 6.03 -2.68
N THR A 85 21.69 5.98 -3.91
CA THR A 85 23.13 6.04 -4.22
C THR A 85 23.72 7.37 -3.76
N ILE A 86 23.10 8.49 -4.09
CA ILE A 86 23.53 9.83 -3.68
C ILE A 86 23.59 9.93 -2.15
N ILE A 87 22.55 9.48 -1.44
CA ILE A 87 22.49 9.50 0.02
C ILE A 87 23.64 8.69 0.62
N SER A 88 23.93 7.51 0.07
CA SER A 88 25.02 6.65 0.56
C SER A 88 26.42 7.26 0.37
N CYS A 89 26.62 8.09 -0.66
CA CYS A 89 27.88 8.78 -0.92
C CYS A 89 28.10 9.99 0.01
N THR A 90 27.04 10.52 0.65
CA THR A 90 27.14 11.68 1.56
C THR A 90 27.59 11.33 2.98
N GLY A 91 27.96 10.07 3.25
CA GLY A 91 28.35 9.62 4.60
C GLY A 91 27.17 9.43 5.54
N PHE A 92 25.94 9.34 5.02
CA PHE A 92 24.75 9.10 5.83
C PHE A 92 24.78 7.67 6.41
N SER A 93 24.57 7.54 7.72
CA SER A 93 24.58 6.24 8.38
C SER A 93 23.43 5.36 7.87
N ARG A 94 23.77 4.16 7.38
CA ARG A 94 22.81 3.14 6.90
C ARG A 94 21.77 2.79 7.98
N ALA A 95 22.18 2.77 9.26
CA ALA A 95 21.28 2.49 10.37
C ALA A 95 20.17 3.54 10.51
N ARG A 96 20.48 4.82 10.27
CA ARG A 96 19.51 5.92 10.32
C ARG A 96 18.51 5.84 9.17
N LEU A 97 18.97 5.41 8.00
CA LEU A 97 18.14 5.19 6.82
C LEU A 97 17.17 4.02 7.04
N LEU A 98 17.64 2.91 7.61
CA LEU A 98 16.79 1.79 8.02
C LEU A 98 15.74 2.20 9.06
N LEU A 99 16.13 3.03 10.05
CA LEU A 99 15.21 3.54 11.07
C LEU A 99 14.11 4.43 10.48
N ALA A 100 14.47 5.27 9.50
CA ALA A 100 13.51 6.12 8.78
C ALA A 100 12.54 5.32 7.88
N ILE A 101 12.97 4.16 7.38
CA ILE A 101 12.11 3.24 6.61
C ILE A 101 11.19 2.45 7.55
N ALA A 102 11.70 2.02 8.72
CA ALA A 102 10.98 1.16 9.66
C ALA A 102 9.89 1.89 10.47
N LEU A 103 10.08 3.19 10.76
CA LEU A 103 9.11 4.04 11.43
C LEU A 103 8.67 5.15 10.46
N PRO A 104 7.62 4.90 9.66
CA PRO A 104 6.98 5.97 8.91
C PRO A 104 6.24 6.85 9.91
N THR A 105 6.92 7.86 10.42
CA THR A 105 6.35 8.95 11.24
C THR A 105 5.73 10.02 10.35
#